data_AF-A0A9W8M898-F1
#
_entry.id   AF-A0A9W8M898-F1
#
_cell.length_a   1.000
_cell.length_b   1.000
_cell.length_c   1.000
_cell.angle_alpha   90.00
_cell.angle_beta   90.00
_cell.angle_gamma   90.00
#
_symmetry.space_group_name_H-M   'P 1'
#
loop_
_entity.id
_entity.type
_entity.pdbx_description
1 polymer ?
#
loop_
_entity_poly.entity_id
_entity_poly.type
_entity_poly.pdbx_seq_one_letter_code
_entity_poly.pdbx_strand_id
1 'polypeptide(L)'
;MHGRRRQALKEPSVDEKEQSRQRVEKYCALNTSVMNLRVQSVFTTAALDLTKRLLEVNTELHTVWNYRRQIFMHLDSWQDLSQRQQLLESELSFVFEIIMKNVKSYWMWNHRVWTLNSMPQADWRRELALVAKLLSLDARNFHGWDYRRFVVSKLEDMDVAEFAYTTEQINKDCANHSAWHNRSKLLPGVLAKSDQAAEMMRTERDLILNAVYTDPDDQNAWLYHEWLVSIQPSDEDRCRMLRDKVAAIHELLELEEDEASSKRPLIELVDALAAIDGLEKVTDDEKKECLETLHKLKSIDTYHVGRYSDMIHMLSQRWGMQ
;
A
#
# COMPACT_ATOMS: atom_id res chain seq x y z
N MET A 1 10.03 3.75 11.47
CA MET A 1 9.07 4.68 12.10
C MET A 1 9.38 6.08 11.60
N HIS A 2 8.48 6.67 10.81
CA HIS A 2 8.55 8.09 10.45
C HIS A 2 7.90 8.92 11.58
N GLY A 3 8.42 10.13 11.84
CA GLY A 3 7.80 11.08 12.78
C GLY A 3 8.40 11.21 14.18
N ARG A 4 9.42 10.42 14.57
CA ARG A 4 10.19 10.70 15.80
C ARG A 4 11.38 11.57 15.46
N ARG A 5 11.47 12.79 16.03
CA ARG A 5 12.71 13.58 16.04
C ARG A 5 13.84 12.67 16.53
N ARG A 6 14.90 12.55 15.74
CA ARG A 6 16.12 11.83 16.13
C ARG A 6 16.72 12.60 17.32
N GLN A 7 16.32 12.23 18.54
CA GLN A 7 17.07 12.60 19.72
C GLN A 7 18.41 11.88 19.63
N ALA A 8 19.50 12.58 19.98
CA ALA A 8 20.78 11.92 20.20
C ALA A 8 20.52 10.75 21.16
N LEU A 9 20.90 9.55 20.76
CA LEU A 9 20.72 8.37 21.60
C LEU A 9 21.46 8.65 22.90
N LYS A 10 20.71 8.85 23.98
CA LYS A 10 21.28 8.93 25.33
C LYS A 10 22.08 7.65 25.52
N GLU A 11 23.34 7.77 25.93
CA GLU A 11 24.11 6.58 26.26
C GLU A 11 23.34 5.78 27.31
N PRO A 12 23.09 4.48 27.05
CA PRO A 12 22.34 3.67 28.01
C PRO A 12 23.10 3.60 29.33
N SER A 13 22.37 3.67 30.44
CA SER A 13 22.96 3.49 31.77
C SER A 13 23.59 2.10 31.91
N VAL A 14 24.43 1.92 32.93
CA VAL A 14 25.02 0.60 33.24
C VAL A 14 23.91 -0.43 33.46
N ASP A 15 22.83 -0.05 34.16
CA ASP A 15 21.68 -0.93 34.40
C ASP A 15 20.91 -1.26 33.11
N GLU A 16 20.73 -0.30 32.20
CA GLU A 16 20.08 -0.54 30.91
C GLU A 16 20.92 -1.48 30.02
N LYS A 17 22.25 -1.34 30.04
CA LYS A 17 23.18 -2.25 29.35
C LYS A 17 23.11 -3.65 29.94
N GLU A 18 23.09 -3.77 31.27
CA GLU A 18 22.97 -5.04 31.97
C GLU A 18 21.64 -5.74 31.67
N GLN A 19 20.52 -5.03 31.74
CA GLN A 19 19.20 -5.57 31.38
C GLN A 19 19.14 -6.01 29.92
N SER A 20 19.73 -5.23 29.01
CA SER A 20 19.83 -5.60 27.58
C SER A 20 20.65 -6.88 27.41
N ARG A 21 21.80 -7.00 28.08
CA ARG A 21 22.64 -8.21 28.04
C ARG A 21 21.88 -9.45 28.52
N GLN A 22 21.21 -9.36 29.65
CA GLN A 22 20.41 -10.48 30.18
C GLN A 22 19.25 -10.88 29.26
N ARG A 23 18.62 -9.92 28.57
CA ARG A 23 17.57 -10.21 27.57
C ARG A 23 18.16 -10.95 26.36
N VAL A 24 19.31 -10.50 25.86
CA VAL A 24 20.02 -11.15 24.74
C VAL A 24 20.46 -12.55 25.13
N GLU A 25 21.05 -12.76 26.30
CA GLU A 25 21.45 -14.08 26.80
C GLU A 25 20.26 -15.05 26.86
N LYS A 26 19.13 -14.62 27.44
CA LYS A 26 17.89 -15.42 27.47
C LYS A 26 17.36 -15.74 26.07
N TYR A 27 17.37 -14.76 25.18
CA TYR A 27 16.96 -14.95 23.78
C TYR A 27 17.87 -15.96 23.05
N CYS A 28 19.19 -15.83 23.17
CA CYS A 28 20.16 -16.72 22.57
C CYS A 28 20.02 -18.16 23.09
N ALA A 29 19.82 -18.32 24.40
CA ALA A 29 19.58 -19.63 25.01
C ALA A 29 18.28 -20.27 24.47
N LEU A 30 17.19 -19.50 24.41
CA LEU A 30 15.91 -19.99 23.87
C LEU A 30 16.03 -20.36 22.38
N ASN A 31 16.66 -19.50 21.57
CA ASN A 31 16.90 -19.77 20.16
C ASN A 31 17.72 -21.04 19.97
N THR A 32 18.82 -21.21 20.72
CA THR A 32 19.66 -22.41 20.66
C THR A 32 18.86 -23.67 21.00
N SER A 33 18.06 -23.64 22.06
CA SER A 33 17.19 -24.75 22.45
C SER A 33 16.19 -25.11 21.35
N VAL A 34 15.51 -24.13 20.76
CA VAL A 34 14.55 -24.35 19.65
C VAL A 34 15.26 -24.94 18.43
N MET A 35 16.44 -24.44 18.07
CA MET A 35 17.19 -24.94 16.92
C MET A 35 17.70 -26.37 17.14
N ASN A 36 18.13 -26.71 18.35
CA ASN A 36 18.54 -28.08 18.69
C ASN A 36 17.37 -29.07 18.57
N LEU A 37 16.20 -28.71 19.09
CA LEU A 37 14.98 -29.54 18.94
C LEU A 37 14.61 -29.74 17.47
N ARG A 38 14.74 -28.70 16.65
CA ARG A 38 14.54 -28.79 15.20
C ARG A 38 15.52 -29.76 14.54
N VAL A 39 16.81 -29.68 14.84
CA VAL A 39 17.83 -30.58 14.28
C VAL A 39 17.57 -32.04 14.67
N GLN A 40 17.03 -32.26 15.87
CA GLN A 40 16.65 -33.58 16.37
C GLN A 40 15.26 -34.04 15.91
N SER A 41 14.56 -33.26 15.07
CA SER A 41 13.21 -33.57 14.59
C SER A 41 12.20 -33.83 15.71
N VAL A 42 12.30 -33.09 16.82
CA VAL A 42 11.36 -33.22 17.94
C VAL A 42 10.07 -32.48 17.59
N PHE A 43 8.95 -33.20 17.46
CA PHE A 43 7.65 -32.59 17.11
C PHE A 43 6.63 -32.79 18.23
N THR A 44 6.73 -31.96 19.27
CA THR A 44 5.87 -32.06 20.47
C THR A 44 5.22 -30.72 20.81
N THR A 45 4.15 -30.76 21.60
CA THR A 45 3.49 -29.55 22.13
C THR A 45 4.46 -28.68 22.95
N ALA A 46 5.42 -29.29 23.65
CA ALA A 46 6.46 -28.56 24.37
C ALA A 46 7.40 -27.80 23.42
N ALA A 47 7.81 -28.42 22.30
CA ALA A 47 8.56 -27.72 21.25
C ALA A 47 7.73 -26.59 20.64
N LEU A 48 6.42 -26.81 20.45
CA LEU A 48 5.50 -25.78 19.98
C LEU A 48 5.46 -24.56 20.93
N ASP A 49 5.38 -24.77 22.24
CA ASP A 49 5.41 -23.67 23.22
C ASP A 49 6.73 -22.88 23.18
N LEU A 50 7.87 -23.56 23.03
CA LEU A 50 9.17 -22.89 22.91
C LEU A 50 9.25 -22.03 21.64
N THR A 51 8.73 -22.51 20.51
CA THR A 51 8.66 -21.68 19.29
C THR A 51 7.72 -20.48 19.47
N LYS A 52 6.60 -20.62 20.21
CA LYS A 52 5.69 -19.52 20.53
C LYS A 52 6.43 -18.41 21.28
N ARG A 53 7.07 -18.77 22.40
CA ARG A 53 7.83 -17.83 23.25
C ARG A 53 8.95 -17.12 22.49
N LEU A 54 9.60 -17.81 21.55
CA LEU A 54 10.64 -17.22 20.73
C LEU A 54 10.08 -16.22 19.70
N LEU A 55 8.95 -16.55 19.08
CA LEU A 55 8.28 -15.72 18.08
C LEU A 55 7.56 -14.50 18.68
N GLU A 56 7.14 -14.57 19.95
CA GLU A 56 6.67 -13.40 20.71
C GLU A 56 7.75 -12.32 20.85
N VAL A 57 9.02 -12.71 20.82
CA VAL A 57 10.17 -11.80 20.90
C VAL A 57 10.65 -11.39 19.51
N ASN A 58 10.70 -12.31 18.55
CA ASN A 58 11.19 -12.05 17.21
C ASN A 58 10.41 -12.82 16.14
N THR A 59 9.52 -12.11 15.44
CA THR A 59 8.70 -12.64 14.34
C THR A 59 9.46 -12.85 13.03
N GLU A 60 10.70 -12.37 12.91
CA GLU A 60 11.49 -12.46 11.65
C GLU A 60 12.23 -13.80 11.48
N LEU A 61 12.07 -14.72 12.43
CA LEU A 61 12.73 -16.01 12.41
C LEU A 61 11.98 -17.01 11.51
N HIS A 62 12.15 -16.89 10.19
CA HIS A 62 11.51 -17.76 9.20
C HIS A 62 11.74 -19.26 9.44
N THR A 63 12.93 -19.65 9.89
CA THR A 63 13.26 -21.05 10.21
C THR A 63 12.39 -21.57 11.36
N VAL A 64 12.08 -20.73 12.34
CA VAL A 64 11.22 -21.08 13.49
C VAL A 64 9.78 -21.19 13.05
N TRP A 65 9.28 -20.30 12.18
CA TRP A 65 7.96 -20.45 11.56
C TRP A 65 7.83 -21.76 10.79
N ASN A 66 8.82 -22.11 9.98
CA ASN A 66 8.84 -23.38 9.24
C ASN A 66 8.83 -24.59 10.17
N TYR A 67 9.65 -24.57 11.22
CA TYR A 67 9.66 -25.63 12.21
C TYR A 67 8.34 -25.72 12.98
N ARG A 68 7.73 -24.59 13.33
CA ARG A 68 6.41 -24.53 13.96
C ARG A 68 5.33 -25.21 13.11
N ARG A 69 5.33 -24.96 11.80
CA ARG A 69 4.45 -25.66 10.84
C ARG A 69 4.69 -27.16 10.81
N GLN A 70 5.96 -27.58 10.80
CA GLN A 70 6.32 -29.00 10.86
C GLN A 70 5.82 -29.65 12.15
N ILE A 71 5.98 -29.00 13.31
CA ILE A 71 5.46 -29.51 14.58
C ILE A 71 3.96 -29.77 14.46
N PHE A 72 3.17 -28.78 14.04
CA PHE A 72 1.72 -28.95 13.86
C PHE A 72 1.37 -30.17 13.00
N MET A 73 2.02 -30.32 11.84
CA MET A 73 1.74 -31.42 10.91
C MET A 73 2.09 -32.82 11.44
N HIS A 74 2.92 -32.92 12.48
CA HIS A 74 3.35 -34.20 13.08
C HIS A 74 2.67 -34.51 14.41
N LEU A 75 1.85 -33.63 14.97
CA LEU A 75 1.06 -33.94 16.17
C LEU A 75 -0.05 -34.94 15.82
N ASP A 76 -0.34 -35.88 16.72
CA ASP A 76 -1.42 -36.88 16.51
C ASP A 76 -2.78 -36.21 16.26
N SER A 77 -3.04 -35.11 16.98
CA SER A 77 -4.21 -34.26 16.84
C SER A 77 -4.34 -33.60 15.46
N TRP A 78 -3.29 -33.61 14.64
CA TRP A 78 -3.38 -33.18 13.25
C TRP A 78 -4.21 -34.12 12.41
N GLN A 79 -4.24 -35.43 12.69
CA GLN A 79 -4.97 -36.40 11.85
C GLN A 79 -6.49 -36.30 12.02
N ASP A 80 -6.94 -35.89 13.21
CA ASP A 80 -8.36 -35.65 13.49
C ASP A 80 -8.76 -34.22 13.05
N LEU A 81 -9.82 -34.11 12.23
CA LEU A 81 -10.25 -32.81 11.69
C LEU A 81 -10.74 -31.85 12.78
N SER A 82 -11.45 -32.35 13.79
CA SER A 82 -11.98 -31.51 14.87
C SER A 82 -10.85 -30.97 15.74
N GLN A 83 -9.90 -31.81 16.11
CA GLN A 83 -8.73 -31.41 16.87
C GLN A 83 -7.81 -30.49 16.06
N ARG A 84 -7.61 -30.76 14.76
CA ARG A 84 -6.86 -29.87 13.86
C ARG A 84 -7.50 -28.48 13.79
N GLN A 85 -8.83 -28.42 13.70
CA GLN A 85 -9.56 -27.15 13.71
C GLN A 85 -9.27 -26.37 14.99
N GLN A 86 -9.43 -26.98 16.17
CA GLN A 86 -9.19 -26.32 17.47
C GLN A 86 -7.73 -25.87 17.66
N LEU A 87 -6.77 -26.68 17.19
CA LEU A 87 -5.35 -26.32 17.20
C LEU A 87 -5.08 -25.07 16.36
N LEU A 88 -5.62 -25.01 15.14
CA LEU A 88 -5.41 -23.89 14.23
C LEU A 88 -6.17 -22.63 14.67
N GLU A 89 -7.34 -22.76 15.31
CA GLU A 89 -8.03 -21.63 15.95
C GLU A 89 -7.22 -21.02 17.11
N SER A 90 -6.61 -21.89 17.92
CA SER A 90 -5.69 -21.46 18.98
C SER A 90 -4.46 -20.78 18.39
N GLU A 91 -3.95 -21.29 17.26
CA GLU A 91 -2.84 -20.67 16.53
C GLU A 91 -3.20 -19.30 15.95
N LEU A 92 -4.39 -19.15 15.37
CA LEU A 92 -4.87 -17.85 14.89
C LEU A 92 -4.99 -16.81 16.01
N SER A 93 -5.35 -17.24 17.22
CA SER A 93 -5.37 -16.38 18.41
C SER A 93 -3.97 -15.91 18.78
N PHE A 94 -2.99 -16.83 18.84
CA PHE A 94 -1.59 -16.48 19.06
C PHE A 94 -1.06 -15.51 17.99
N VAL A 95 -1.29 -15.81 16.71
CA VAL A 95 -0.84 -14.97 15.61
C VAL A 95 -1.47 -13.58 15.68
N PHE A 96 -2.73 -13.47 16.11
CA PHE A 96 -3.38 -12.18 16.31
C PHE A 96 -2.72 -11.35 17.42
N GLU A 97 -2.37 -11.98 18.55
CA GLU A 97 -1.68 -11.29 19.66
C GLU A 97 -0.33 -10.69 19.25
N ILE A 98 0.43 -11.37 18.38
CA ILE A 98 1.70 -10.86 17.86
C ILE A 98 1.50 -9.83 16.74
N ILE A 99 0.49 -9.96 15.88
CA ILE A 99 0.16 -8.95 14.86
C ILE A 99 -0.05 -7.59 15.53
N MET A 100 -0.78 -7.56 16.63
CA MET A 100 -1.06 -6.32 17.37
C MET A 100 0.21 -5.66 17.95
N LYS A 101 1.31 -6.41 18.11
CA LYS A 101 2.61 -5.90 18.58
C LYS A 101 3.56 -5.56 17.43
N ASN A 102 3.52 -6.33 16.34
CA ASN A 102 4.35 -6.15 15.16
C ASN A 102 3.57 -6.49 13.87
N VAL A 103 2.95 -5.48 13.26
CA VAL A 103 2.12 -5.66 12.05
C VAL A 103 2.93 -5.84 10.75
N LYS A 104 4.27 -5.72 10.77
CA LYS A 104 5.12 -5.62 9.56
C LYS A 104 6.03 -6.82 9.32
N SER A 105 5.68 -7.98 9.86
CA SER A 105 6.45 -9.22 9.67
C SER A 105 5.89 -10.06 8.53
N TYR A 106 6.66 -10.25 7.45
CA TYR A 106 6.30 -11.10 6.32
C TYR A 106 5.97 -12.53 6.75
N TRP A 107 6.81 -13.12 7.59
CA TRP A 107 6.70 -14.53 7.97
C TRP A 107 5.49 -14.81 8.84
N MET A 108 5.11 -13.86 9.69
CA MET A 108 3.89 -13.92 10.49
C MET A 108 2.63 -13.91 9.60
N TRP A 109 2.54 -12.98 8.64
CA TRP A 109 1.42 -12.95 7.69
C TRP A 109 1.37 -14.21 6.82
N ASN A 110 2.52 -14.68 6.34
CA ASN A 110 2.63 -15.94 5.60
C ASN A 110 2.16 -17.13 6.45
N HIS A 111 2.50 -17.16 7.74
CA HIS A 111 2.07 -18.21 8.66
C HIS A 111 0.57 -18.15 8.93
N ARG A 112 -0.03 -16.95 9.04
CA ARG A 112 -1.49 -16.79 9.15
C ARG A 112 -2.21 -17.38 7.93
N VAL A 113 -1.72 -17.07 6.73
CA VAL A 113 -2.24 -17.63 5.46
C VAL A 113 -2.11 -19.15 5.43
N TRP A 114 -0.97 -19.70 5.85
CA TRP A 114 -0.78 -21.15 5.95
C TRP A 114 -1.76 -21.78 6.94
N THR A 115 -1.94 -21.14 8.11
CA THR A 115 -2.84 -21.61 9.18
C THR A 115 -4.25 -21.75 8.62
N LEU A 116 -4.79 -20.70 8.00
CA LEU A 116 -6.13 -20.70 7.40
C LEU A 116 -6.29 -21.70 6.27
N ASN A 117 -5.32 -21.80 5.35
CA ASN A 117 -5.39 -22.80 4.27
C ASN A 117 -5.28 -24.24 4.77
N SER A 118 -4.76 -24.46 5.98
CA SER A 118 -4.66 -25.78 6.61
C SER A 118 -5.87 -26.13 7.48
N MET A 119 -6.77 -25.16 7.73
CA MET A 119 -7.98 -25.38 8.53
C MET A 119 -9.00 -26.21 7.74
N PRO A 120 -9.63 -27.21 8.39
CA PRO A 120 -10.77 -27.90 7.81
C PRO A 120 -11.92 -26.94 7.45
N GLN A 121 -12.18 -25.94 8.30
CA GLN A 121 -13.19 -24.89 8.05
C GLN A 121 -12.66 -23.52 8.47
N ALA A 122 -12.19 -22.74 7.49
CA ALA A 122 -11.76 -21.36 7.70
C ALA A 122 -12.94 -20.37 7.62
N ASP A 123 -12.99 -19.43 8.56
CA ASP A 123 -13.97 -18.34 8.54
C ASP A 123 -13.40 -17.09 7.84
N TRP A 124 -13.55 -17.05 6.51
CA TRP A 124 -13.05 -15.97 5.69
C TRP A 124 -13.74 -14.62 5.95
N ARG A 125 -15.00 -14.62 6.41
CA ARG A 125 -15.73 -13.37 6.74
C ARG A 125 -15.18 -12.74 8.02
N ARG A 126 -14.85 -13.55 9.03
CA ARG A 126 -14.14 -13.08 10.22
C ARG A 126 -12.78 -12.49 9.87
N GLU A 127 -12.05 -13.12 8.96
CA GLU A 127 -10.75 -12.60 8.49
C GLU A 127 -10.88 -11.27 7.74
N LEU A 128 -11.94 -11.11 6.94
CA LEU A 128 -12.23 -9.86 6.25
C LEU A 128 -12.52 -8.71 7.23
N ALA A 129 -13.28 -8.99 8.29
CA ALA A 129 -13.54 -8.03 9.36
C ALA A 129 -12.28 -7.68 10.15
N LEU A 130 -11.44 -8.67 10.44
CA LEU A 130 -10.16 -8.49 11.13
C LEU A 130 -9.22 -7.58 10.33
N VAL A 131 -9.04 -7.85 9.04
CA VAL A 131 -8.13 -7.05 8.22
C VAL A 131 -8.67 -5.63 8.00
N ALA A 132 -9.99 -5.46 7.87
CA ALA A 132 -10.60 -4.13 7.84
C ALA A 132 -10.30 -3.33 9.12
N LYS A 133 -10.36 -3.97 10.29
CA LYS A 133 -9.98 -3.35 11.56
C LYS A 133 -8.49 -3.00 11.61
N LEU A 134 -7.61 -3.88 11.15
CA LEU A 134 -6.17 -3.58 11.11
C LEU A 134 -5.84 -2.41 10.15
N LEU A 135 -6.50 -2.34 8.99
CA LEU A 135 -6.36 -1.23 8.06
C LEU A 135 -6.93 0.08 8.62
N SER A 136 -7.93 0.02 9.50
CA SER A 136 -8.39 1.24 10.21
C SER A 136 -7.35 1.81 11.20
N LEU A 137 -6.37 0.99 11.64
CA LEU A 137 -5.28 1.41 12.52
C LEU A 137 -4.03 1.88 11.74
N ASP A 138 -3.75 1.25 10.60
CA ASP A 138 -2.69 1.65 9.67
C ASP A 138 -3.17 1.42 8.23
N ALA A 139 -3.80 2.45 7.66
CA ALA A 139 -4.41 2.39 6.34
C ALA A 139 -3.40 2.18 5.21
N ARG A 140 -2.11 2.40 5.48
CA ARG A 140 -1.00 2.24 4.53
C ARG A 140 -0.22 0.94 4.74
N ASN A 141 -0.70 0.04 5.60
CA ASN A 141 -0.06 -1.25 5.81
C ASN A 141 -0.25 -2.17 4.60
N PHE A 142 0.77 -2.24 3.74
CA PHE A 142 0.72 -3.06 2.53
C PHE A 142 0.52 -4.55 2.83
N HIS A 143 1.02 -5.09 3.96
CA HIS A 143 0.75 -6.47 4.33
C HIS A 143 -0.74 -6.71 4.62
N GLY A 144 -1.39 -5.72 5.26
CA GLY A 144 -2.83 -5.73 5.48
C GLY A 144 -3.60 -5.75 4.17
N TRP A 145 -3.20 -4.94 3.19
CA TRP A 145 -3.82 -4.92 1.87
C TRP A 145 -3.57 -6.19 1.06
N ASP A 146 -2.35 -6.74 1.07
CA ASP A 146 -2.03 -8.03 0.46
C ASP A 146 -2.86 -9.16 1.08
N TYR A 147 -2.94 -9.18 2.42
CA TYR A 147 -3.74 -10.15 3.14
C TYR A 147 -5.23 -10.00 2.85
N ARG A 148 -5.73 -8.77 2.75
CA ARG A 148 -7.13 -8.50 2.38
C ARG A 148 -7.44 -9.05 1.00
N ARG A 149 -6.59 -8.79 -0.01
CA ARG A 149 -6.76 -9.37 -1.36
C ARG A 149 -6.78 -10.90 -1.33
N PHE A 150 -5.91 -11.51 -0.55
CA PHE A 150 -5.94 -12.97 -0.34
C PHE A 150 -7.27 -13.43 0.27
N VAL A 151 -7.75 -12.81 1.35
CA VAL A 151 -9.03 -13.17 1.99
C VAL A 151 -10.21 -12.96 1.03
N VAL A 152 -10.25 -11.85 0.31
CA VAL A 152 -11.27 -11.56 -0.70
C VAL A 152 -11.27 -12.63 -1.80
N SER A 153 -10.10 -13.12 -2.22
CA SER A 153 -10.02 -14.21 -3.22
C SER A 153 -10.58 -15.56 -2.74
N LYS A 154 -10.86 -15.70 -1.44
CA LYS A 154 -11.48 -16.90 -0.84
C LYS A 154 -12.99 -16.77 -0.65
N LEU A 155 -13.56 -15.61 -0.98
CA LEU A 155 -14.97 -15.29 -0.89
C LEU A 155 -15.54 -15.12 -2.31
N GLU A 156 -16.79 -15.54 -2.50
CA GLU A 156 -17.49 -15.39 -3.77
C GLU A 156 -18.10 -13.98 -3.91
N ASP A 157 -18.19 -13.48 -5.15
CA ASP A 157 -18.90 -12.24 -5.53
C ASP A 157 -18.51 -10.96 -4.76
N MET A 158 -17.22 -10.82 -4.43
CA MET A 158 -16.74 -9.70 -3.64
C MET A 158 -16.38 -8.44 -4.43
N ASP A 159 -16.30 -8.47 -5.76
CA ASP A 159 -15.76 -7.37 -6.57
C ASP A 159 -16.43 -6.03 -6.29
N VAL A 160 -17.77 -6.00 -6.24
CA VAL A 160 -18.55 -4.76 -5.98
C VAL A 160 -18.35 -4.28 -4.54
N ALA A 161 -18.40 -5.19 -3.58
CA ALA A 161 -18.22 -4.84 -2.16
C ALA A 161 -16.79 -4.36 -1.87
N GLU A 162 -15.78 -4.98 -2.50
CA GLU A 162 -14.39 -4.59 -2.36
C GLU A 162 -14.12 -3.26 -3.07
N PHE A 163 -14.71 -3.02 -4.24
CA PHE A 163 -14.65 -1.73 -4.90
C PHE A 163 -15.29 -0.62 -4.04
N ALA A 164 -16.46 -0.87 -3.45
CA ALA A 164 -17.10 0.04 -2.51
C ALA A 164 -16.24 0.31 -1.26
N TYR A 165 -15.55 -0.71 -0.75
CA TYR A 165 -14.60 -0.54 0.35
C TYR A 165 -13.46 0.42 -0.02
N THR A 166 -12.93 0.36 -1.26
CA THR A 166 -11.91 1.34 -1.69
C THR A 166 -12.46 2.77 -1.69
N THR A 167 -13.71 2.98 -2.12
CA THR A 167 -14.37 4.30 -2.04
C THR A 167 -14.44 4.79 -0.59
N GLU A 168 -14.83 3.93 0.35
CA GLU A 168 -14.88 4.27 1.77
C GLU A 168 -13.50 4.67 2.30
N GLN A 169 -12.44 3.95 1.93
CA GLN A 169 -11.07 4.27 2.35
C GLN A 169 -10.56 5.58 1.76
N ILE A 170 -10.88 5.88 0.50
CA ILE A 170 -10.52 7.13 -0.18
C ILE A 170 -11.27 8.32 0.45
N ASN A 171 -12.57 8.17 0.71
CA ASN A 171 -13.35 9.25 1.33
C ASN A 171 -12.91 9.55 2.78
N LYS A 172 -12.32 8.56 3.47
CA LYS A 172 -11.73 8.76 4.80
C LYS A 172 -10.38 9.49 4.74
N ASP A 173 -9.59 9.18 3.72
CA ASP A 173 -8.25 9.73 3.51
C ASP A 173 -7.93 9.67 2.01
N CYS A 174 -8.06 10.80 1.32
CA CYS A 174 -7.82 10.89 -0.12
C CYS A 174 -6.34 10.68 -0.47
N ALA A 175 -5.42 10.78 0.49
CA ALA A 175 -3.99 10.46 0.33
C ALA A 175 -3.67 8.96 0.52
N ASN A 176 -4.69 8.11 0.68
CA ASN A 176 -4.51 6.67 0.86
C ASN A 176 -4.12 5.96 -0.45
N HIS A 177 -2.83 5.99 -0.78
CA HIS A 177 -2.26 5.30 -1.95
C HIS A 177 -2.68 3.82 -2.05
N SER A 178 -2.74 3.11 -0.93
CA SER A 178 -3.08 1.69 -0.95
C SER A 178 -4.52 1.44 -1.39
N ALA A 179 -5.45 2.34 -1.05
CA ALA A 179 -6.83 2.28 -1.53
C ALA A 179 -6.92 2.59 -3.03
N TRP A 180 -6.25 3.64 -3.51
CA TRP A 180 -6.16 3.96 -4.95
C TRP A 180 -5.55 2.82 -5.76
N HIS A 181 -4.46 2.23 -5.28
CA HIS A 181 -3.84 1.08 -5.92
C HIS A 181 -4.78 -0.13 -5.97
N ASN A 182 -5.48 -0.44 -4.88
CA ASN A 182 -6.41 -1.56 -4.87
C ASN A 182 -7.60 -1.29 -5.81
N ARG A 183 -8.07 -0.05 -5.85
CA ARG A 183 -9.14 0.41 -6.74
C ARG A 183 -8.77 0.24 -8.22
N SER A 184 -7.54 0.59 -8.61
CA SER A 184 -7.08 0.44 -10.00
C SER A 184 -7.02 -1.01 -10.47
N LYS A 185 -6.80 -1.96 -9.55
CA LYS A 185 -6.85 -3.40 -9.86
C LYS A 185 -8.27 -3.94 -10.02
N LEU A 186 -9.24 -3.34 -9.34
CA LEU A 186 -10.64 -3.79 -9.34
C LEU A 186 -11.45 -3.16 -10.48
N LEU A 187 -11.23 -1.87 -10.76
CA LEU A 187 -12.05 -1.09 -11.67
C LEU A 187 -12.24 -1.76 -13.05
N PRO A 188 -11.20 -2.29 -13.74
CA PRO A 188 -11.42 -2.93 -15.04
C PRO A 188 -12.41 -4.10 -14.99
N GLY A 189 -12.33 -4.94 -13.95
CA GLY A 189 -13.25 -6.06 -13.75
C GLY A 189 -14.66 -5.61 -13.41
N VAL A 190 -14.80 -4.55 -12.61
CA VAL A 190 -16.11 -3.96 -12.26
C VAL A 190 -16.78 -3.31 -13.48
N LEU A 191 -16.02 -2.56 -14.29
CA LEU A 191 -16.52 -1.96 -15.53
C LEU A 191 -16.99 -3.03 -16.52
N ALA A 192 -16.21 -4.10 -16.70
CA ALA A 192 -16.54 -5.17 -17.65
C ALA A 192 -17.82 -5.94 -17.29
N LYS A 193 -18.24 -5.92 -16.01
CA LYS A 193 -19.41 -6.64 -15.50
C LYS A 193 -20.66 -5.77 -15.37
N SER A 194 -20.58 -4.47 -15.67
CA SER A 194 -21.66 -3.52 -15.37
C SER A 194 -22.26 -2.90 -16.63
N ASP A 195 -23.60 -2.89 -16.67
CA ASP A 195 -24.38 -2.21 -17.71
C ASP A 195 -24.27 -0.67 -17.61
N GLN A 196 -23.68 -0.14 -16.54
CA GLN A 196 -23.53 1.30 -16.26
C GLN A 196 -22.06 1.76 -16.32
N ALA A 197 -21.21 1.07 -17.08
CA ALA A 197 -19.78 1.36 -17.18
C ALA A 197 -19.46 2.84 -17.50
N ALA A 198 -20.24 3.47 -18.38
CA ALA A 198 -20.05 4.88 -18.74
C ALA A 198 -20.35 5.84 -17.58
N GLU A 199 -21.37 5.55 -16.76
CA GLU A 199 -21.70 6.35 -15.58
C GLU A 199 -20.65 6.17 -14.49
N MET A 200 -20.23 4.92 -14.23
CA MET A 200 -19.17 4.67 -13.25
C MET A 200 -17.85 5.34 -13.65
N MET A 201 -17.51 5.39 -14.94
CA MET A 201 -16.34 6.12 -15.41
C MET A 201 -16.48 7.64 -15.18
N ARG A 202 -17.68 8.22 -15.32
CA ARG A 202 -17.93 9.62 -14.95
C ARG A 202 -17.73 9.84 -13.45
N THR A 203 -18.35 9.00 -12.61
CA THR A 203 -18.15 9.04 -11.16
C THR A 203 -16.69 8.90 -10.76
N GLU A 204 -15.93 8.08 -11.48
CA GLU A 204 -14.49 7.89 -11.23
C GLU A 204 -13.68 9.15 -11.55
N ARG A 205 -14.03 9.85 -12.64
CA ARG A 205 -13.43 11.15 -12.99
C ARG A 205 -13.76 12.20 -11.93
N ASP A 206 -15.01 12.29 -11.50
CA ASP A 206 -15.42 13.23 -10.46
C ASP A 206 -14.72 12.93 -9.13
N LEU A 207 -14.59 11.66 -8.76
CA LEU A 207 -13.90 11.24 -7.54
C LEU A 207 -12.44 11.68 -7.55
N ILE A 208 -11.73 11.48 -8.66
CA ILE A 208 -10.31 11.82 -8.72
C ILE A 208 -10.07 13.33 -8.79
N LEU A 209 -10.92 14.08 -9.50
CA LEU A 209 -10.85 15.54 -9.51
C LEU A 209 -11.11 16.10 -8.10
N ASN A 210 -12.14 15.61 -7.39
CA ASN A 210 -12.40 16.02 -6.01
C ASN A 210 -11.21 15.76 -5.07
N ALA A 211 -10.52 14.62 -5.23
CA ALA A 211 -9.32 14.31 -4.45
C ALA A 211 -8.19 15.31 -4.73
N VAL A 212 -7.95 15.62 -6.00
CA VAL A 212 -6.99 16.63 -6.45
C VAL A 212 -7.31 18.02 -5.91
N TYR A 213 -8.59 18.43 -5.91
CA TYR A 213 -8.99 19.73 -5.31
C TYR A 213 -8.85 19.76 -3.78
N THR A 214 -8.99 18.60 -3.12
CA THR A 214 -8.91 18.50 -1.66
C THR A 214 -7.47 18.59 -1.16
N ASP A 215 -6.54 17.92 -1.84
CA ASP A 215 -5.11 17.94 -1.51
C ASP A 215 -4.27 17.94 -2.81
N PRO A 216 -4.04 19.13 -3.41
CA PRO A 216 -3.31 19.23 -4.67
C PRO A 216 -1.84 18.80 -4.56
N ASP A 217 -1.28 18.75 -3.34
CA ASP A 217 0.09 18.28 -3.09
C ASP A 217 0.20 16.74 -3.04
N ASP A 218 -0.90 16.03 -2.81
CA ASP A 218 -0.89 14.57 -2.75
C ASP A 218 -0.66 13.93 -4.12
N GLN A 219 0.54 13.37 -4.29
CA GLN A 219 0.94 12.69 -5.52
C GLN A 219 0.05 11.49 -5.88
N ASN A 220 -0.60 10.86 -4.91
CA ASN A 220 -1.29 9.59 -5.17
C ASN A 220 -2.54 9.76 -6.02
N ALA A 221 -3.30 10.84 -5.80
CA ALA A 221 -4.43 11.20 -6.65
C ALA A 221 -3.97 11.43 -8.10
N TRP A 222 -2.88 12.18 -8.31
CA TRP A 222 -2.33 12.44 -9.64
C TRP A 222 -1.89 11.16 -10.37
N LEU A 223 -1.18 10.25 -9.67
CA LEU A 223 -0.78 8.96 -10.25
C LEU A 223 -1.98 8.09 -10.63
N TYR A 224 -3.05 8.12 -9.84
CA TYR A 224 -4.29 7.41 -10.18
C TYR A 224 -4.98 8.04 -11.39
N HIS A 225 -5.00 9.38 -11.48
CA HIS A 225 -5.51 10.09 -12.66
C HIS A 225 -4.72 9.72 -13.92
N GLU A 226 -3.39 9.74 -13.88
CA GLU A 226 -2.53 9.31 -15.01
C GLU A 226 -2.85 7.88 -15.45
N TRP A 227 -3.02 6.96 -14.50
CA TRP A 227 -3.45 5.61 -14.79
C TRP A 227 -4.85 5.59 -15.44
N LEU A 228 -5.81 6.38 -14.94
CA LEU A 228 -7.16 6.45 -15.48
C LEU A 228 -7.17 6.96 -16.93
N VAL A 229 -6.31 7.93 -17.26
CA VAL A 229 -6.06 8.37 -18.65
C VAL A 229 -5.49 7.22 -19.48
N SER A 230 -4.50 6.49 -18.97
CA SER A 230 -3.83 5.41 -19.73
C SER A 230 -4.78 4.28 -20.16
N ILE A 231 -5.84 4.02 -19.39
CA ILE A 231 -6.82 2.97 -19.69
C ILE A 231 -7.99 3.44 -20.56
N GLN A 232 -8.05 4.73 -20.94
CA GLN A 232 -9.10 5.20 -21.85
C GLN A 232 -8.97 4.51 -23.23
N PRO A 233 -10.11 4.24 -23.90
CA PRO A 233 -10.13 3.39 -25.08
C PRO A 233 -9.61 4.09 -26.36
N SER A 234 -9.67 5.42 -26.44
CA SER A 234 -9.23 6.18 -27.61
C SER A 234 -8.37 7.39 -27.24
N ASP A 235 -7.62 7.91 -28.22
CA ASP A 235 -6.79 9.10 -28.03
C ASP A 235 -7.66 10.35 -27.81
N GLU A 236 -8.85 10.43 -28.39
CA GLU A 236 -9.81 11.51 -28.12
C GLU A 236 -10.28 11.50 -26.66
N ASP A 237 -10.54 10.32 -26.10
CA ASP A 237 -10.94 10.20 -24.69
C ASP A 237 -9.79 10.54 -23.74
N ARG A 238 -8.56 10.15 -24.08
CA ARG A 238 -7.34 10.53 -23.34
C ARG A 238 -7.14 12.04 -23.36
N CYS A 239 -7.23 12.63 -24.55
CA CYS A 239 -7.06 14.07 -24.74
C CYS A 239 -8.11 14.84 -23.93
N ARG A 240 -9.38 14.47 -24.03
CA ARG A 240 -10.47 15.11 -23.27
C ARG A 240 -10.19 15.09 -21.76
N MET A 241 -9.77 13.94 -21.21
CA MET A 241 -9.44 13.86 -19.78
C MET A 241 -8.22 14.70 -19.40
N LEU A 242 -7.20 14.79 -20.26
CA LEU A 242 -6.05 15.67 -20.02
C LEU A 242 -6.46 17.14 -20.07
N ARG A 243 -7.38 17.53 -20.97
CA ARG A 243 -7.95 18.88 -21.04
C ARG A 243 -8.75 19.21 -19.78
N ASP A 244 -9.56 18.28 -19.30
CA ASP A 244 -10.29 18.41 -18.03
C ASP A 244 -9.30 18.61 -16.85
N LYS A 245 -8.19 17.85 -16.83
CA LYS A 245 -7.10 18.03 -15.84
C LYS A 245 -6.46 19.41 -15.92
N VAL A 246 -6.13 19.91 -17.12
CA VAL A 246 -5.55 21.24 -17.31
C VAL A 246 -6.50 22.33 -16.79
N ALA A 247 -7.79 22.25 -17.15
CA ALA A 247 -8.80 23.19 -16.66
C ALA A 247 -8.89 23.18 -15.12
N ALA A 248 -8.91 21.99 -14.52
CA ALA A 248 -8.94 21.86 -13.05
C ALA A 248 -7.70 22.43 -12.38
N ILE A 249 -6.51 22.25 -12.98
CA ILE A 249 -5.27 22.85 -12.48
C ILE A 249 -5.30 24.37 -12.59
N HIS A 250 -5.81 24.93 -13.69
CA HIS A 250 -5.94 26.39 -13.82
C HIS A 250 -6.86 26.97 -12.74
N GLU A 251 -8.03 26.36 -12.53
CA GLU A 251 -8.92 26.75 -11.44
C GLU A 251 -8.24 26.67 -10.06
N LEU A 252 -7.47 25.61 -9.81
CA LEU A 252 -6.70 25.46 -8.57
C LEU A 252 -5.68 26.59 -8.39
N LEU A 253 -4.91 26.90 -9.44
CA LEU A 253 -3.88 27.92 -9.40
C LEU A 253 -4.46 29.33 -9.27
N GLU A 254 -5.68 29.58 -9.77
CA GLU A 254 -6.40 30.84 -9.58
C GLU A 254 -6.86 31.04 -8.12
N LEU A 255 -7.14 29.95 -7.39
CA LEU A 255 -7.59 29.98 -6.00
C LEU A 255 -6.44 30.10 -4.98
N GLU A 256 -5.19 29.82 -5.38
CA GLU A 256 -4.02 29.95 -4.50
C GLU A 256 -3.62 31.44 -4.36
N GLU A 257 -4.12 32.11 -3.31
CA GLU A 257 -3.90 33.55 -3.05
C GLU A 257 -2.48 33.92 -2.55
N ASP A 258 -1.54 32.98 -2.36
CA ASP A 258 -0.22 33.26 -1.74
C ASP A 258 0.98 32.68 -2.52
N GLU A 259 2.13 33.38 -2.41
CA GLU A 259 3.43 33.13 -3.09
C GLU A 259 4.03 31.72 -2.88
N ALA A 260 3.39 30.86 -2.09
CA ALA A 260 3.75 29.45 -1.91
C ALA A 260 2.89 28.55 -2.80
N SER A 261 2.81 28.84 -4.11
CA SER A 261 2.05 27.99 -5.04
C SER A 261 2.54 26.54 -4.94
N SER A 262 1.63 25.59 -4.74
CA SER A 262 2.01 24.19 -4.69
C SER A 262 2.75 23.82 -5.98
N LYS A 263 3.94 23.21 -5.83
CA LYS A 263 4.71 22.77 -7.00
C LYS A 263 4.03 21.63 -7.75
N ARG A 264 3.14 20.88 -7.09
CA ARG A 264 2.56 19.67 -7.65
C ARG A 264 1.62 19.99 -8.81
N PRO A 265 0.59 20.86 -8.69
CA PRO A 265 -0.23 21.28 -9.83
C PRO A 265 0.60 21.79 -11.02
N LEU A 266 1.66 22.57 -10.76
CA LEU A 266 2.54 23.07 -11.83
C LEU A 266 3.29 21.93 -12.55
N ILE A 267 3.77 20.91 -11.82
CA ILE A 267 4.37 19.71 -12.42
C ILE A 267 3.32 18.98 -13.28
N GLU A 268 2.13 18.79 -12.73
CA GLU A 268 1.06 18.06 -13.38
C GLU A 268 0.50 18.78 -14.62
N LEU A 269 0.57 20.12 -14.64
CA LEU A 269 0.23 20.98 -15.78
C LEU A 269 1.19 20.74 -16.94
N VAL A 270 2.50 20.82 -16.69
CA VAL A 270 3.51 20.65 -17.75
C VAL A 270 3.49 19.23 -18.31
N ASP A 271 3.25 18.22 -17.46
CA ASP A 271 3.10 16.83 -17.89
C ASP A 271 1.82 16.63 -18.72
N ALA A 272 0.71 17.26 -18.34
CA ALA A 272 -0.54 17.20 -19.10
C ALA A 272 -0.41 17.87 -20.47
N LEU A 273 0.15 19.08 -20.54
CA LEU A 273 0.37 19.79 -21.81
C LEU A 273 1.32 19.03 -22.74
N ALA A 274 2.40 18.44 -22.20
CA ALA A 274 3.32 17.61 -22.98
C ALA A 274 2.66 16.32 -23.49
N ALA A 275 1.75 15.72 -22.71
CA ALA A 275 0.97 14.56 -23.13
C ALA A 275 -0.07 14.92 -24.20
N ILE A 276 -0.76 16.05 -24.04
CA ILE A 276 -1.72 16.57 -25.04
C ILE A 276 -1.00 16.80 -26.37
N ASP A 277 0.17 17.43 -26.39
CA ASP A 277 0.97 17.66 -27.61
C ASP A 277 1.28 16.38 -28.40
N GLY A 278 1.35 15.23 -27.72
CA GLY A 278 1.53 13.92 -28.34
C GLY A 278 0.25 13.34 -28.98
N LEU A 279 -0.93 13.85 -28.62
CA LEU A 279 -2.24 13.38 -29.08
C LEU A 279 -2.89 14.37 -30.05
N GLU A 280 -2.80 15.67 -29.75
CA GLU A 280 -3.29 16.77 -30.58
C GLU A 280 -2.35 17.97 -30.49
N LYS A 281 -2.48 18.93 -31.41
CA LYS A 281 -1.62 20.12 -31.36
C LYS A 281 -2.04 21.04 -30.22
N VAL A 282 -1.11 21.33 -29.32
CA VAL A 282 -1.24 22.43 -28.35
C VAL A 282 -1.14 23.80 -29.02
N THR A 283 -1.82 24.78 -28.43
CA THR A 283 -1.82 26.18 -28.91
C THR A 283 -0.50 26.87 -28.62
N ASP A 284 -0.22 27.99 -29.29
CA ASP A 284 1.02 28.75 -29.02
C ASP A 284 1.03 29.36 -27.60
N ASP A 285 -0.14 29.69 -27.05
CA ASP A 285 -0.29 30.16 -25.66
C ASP A 285 0.04 29.03 -24.67
N GLU A 286 -0.45 27.81 -24.91
CA GLU A 286 -0.15 26.63 -24.08
C GLU A 286 1.34 26.25 -24.11
N LYS A 287 1.99 26.37 -25.27
CA LYS A 287 3.45 26.15 -25.37
C LYS A 287 4.21 27.15 -24.51
N LYS A 288 3.83 28.42 -24.60
CA LYS A 288 4.44 29.50 -23.83
C LYS A 288 4.23 29.27 -22.33
N GLU A 289 3.01 28.98 -21.91
CA GLU A 289 2.66 28.65 -20.52
C GLU A 289 3.48 27.45 -19.99
N CYS A 290 3.59 26.38 -20.79
CA CYS A 290 4.37 25.20 -20.42
C CYS A 290 5.84 25.56 -20.15
N LEU A 291 6.47 26.33 -21.04
CA LEU A 291 7.87 26.74 -20.88
C LEU A 291 8.05 27.68 -19.68
N GLU A 292 7.17 28.67 -19.50
CA GLU A 292 7.19 29.58 -18.35
C GLU A 292 7.05 28.81 -17.03
N THR A 293 6.15 27.84 -16.99
CA THR A 293 5.94 26.96 -15.82
C THR A 293 7.17 26.10 -15.53
N LEU A 294 7.81 25.51 -16.56
CA LEU A 294 9.06 24.75 -16.39
C LEU A 294 10.19 25.64 -15.84
N HIS A 295 10.28 26.89 -16.27
CA HIS A 295 11.24 27.85 -15.72
C HIS A 295 10.96 28.19 -14.26
N LYS A 296 9.68 28.38 -13.89
CA LYS A 296 9.27 28.56 -12.49
C LYS A 296 9.60 27.32 -11.64
N LEU A 297 9.32 26.12 -12.13
CA LEU A 297 9.60 24.86 -11.44
C LEU A 297 11.09 24.69 -11.10
N LYS A 298 12.01 25.18 -11.94
CA LYS A 298 13.44 25.16 -11.65
C LYS A 298 13.84 25.98 -10.43
N SER A 299 13.11 27.04 -10.09
CA SER A 299 13.42 27.85 -8.90
C SER A 299 12.82 27.28 -7.61
N ILE A 300 11.67 26.60 -7.70
CA ILE A 300 10.93 26.11 -6.52
C ILE A 300 11.13 24.61 -6.22
N ASP A 301 11.51 23.78 -7.21
CA ASP A 301 11.80 22.34 -7.03
C ASP A 301 13.23 21.98 -7.44
N THR A 302 14.18 22.49 -6.66
CA THR A 302 15.62 22.43 -6.95
C THR A 302 16.17 21.00 -7.10
N TYR A 303 15.54 20.01 -6.48
CA TYR A 303 15.94 18.60 -6.61
C TYR A 303 15.69 18.01 -8.01
N HIS A 304 14.78 18.61 -8.79
CA HIS A 304 14.36 18.11 -10.11
C HIS A 304 14.75 19.04 -11.28
N VAL A 305 15.68 19.99 -11.05
CA VAL A 305 16.15 20.94 -12.09
C VAL A 305 16.64 20.25 -13.36
N GLY A 306 17.27 19.08 -13.24
CA GLY A 306 17.68 18.28 -14.39
C GLY A 306 16.50 17.88 -15.26
N ARG A 307 15.45 17.30 -14.66
CA ARG A 307 14.21 16.91 -15.35
C ARG A 307 13.60 18.10 -16.11
N TYR A 308 13.44 19.25 -15.47
CA TYR A 308 12.81 20.41 -16.12
C TYR A 308 13.68 20.96 -17.25
N SER A 309 15.00 20.94 -17.12
CA SER A 309 15.91 21.38 -18.18
C SER A 309 15.85 20.46 -19.39
N ASP A 310 15.76 19.14 -19.17
CA ASP A 310 15.58 18.14 -20.23
C ASP A 310 14.23 18.33 -20.95
N MET A 311 13.16 18.60 -20.19
CA MET A 311 11.83 18.89 -20.77
C MET A 311 11.82 20.17 -21.60
N ILE A 312 12.39 21.27 -21.10
CA ILE A 312 12.51 22.53 -21.86
C ILE A 312 13.23 22.26 -23.18
N HIS A 313 14.39 21.59 -23.13
CA HIS A 313 15.17 21.30 -24.33
C HIS A 313 14.38 20.48 -25.36
N MET A 314 13.72 19.41 -24.92
CA MET A 314 12.92 18.52 -25.77
C MET A 314 11.74 19.25 -26.40
N LEU A 315 10.97 20.00 -25.61
CA LEU A 315 9.75 20.67 -26.06
C LEU A 315 10.07 21.87 -26.96
N SER A 316 11.07 22.68 -26.62
CA SER A 316 11.56 23.78 -27.48
C SER A 316 11.97 23.28 -28.86
N GLN A 317 12.72 22.17 -28.94
CA GLN A 317 13.08 21.55 -30.22
C GLN A 317 11.85 21.08 -31.00
N ARG A 318 10.90 20.43 -30.33
CA ARG A 318 9.68 19.92 -30.97
C ARG A 318 8.80 21.05 -31.51
N TRP A 319 8.71 22.16 -30.78
CA TRP A 319 7.86 23.30 -31.12
C TRP A 319 8.54 24.34 -32.01
N GLY A 320 9.85 24.21 -32.26
CA GLY A 320 10.61 25.20 -33.03
C GLY A 320 10.77 26.54 -32.30
N MET A 321 10.71 26.53 -30.97
CA MET A 321 10.90 27.71 -30.12
C MET A 321 12.36 27.72 -29.65
N GLN A 322 13.07 28.84 -29.86
CA GLN A 322 14.46 29.02 -29.41
C GLN A 322 14.53 29.53 -27.98
#